data_AF-A0A941PP91-F1
#
_entry.id   AF-A0A941PP91-F1
#
_cell.length_a   1.000
_cell.length_b   1.000
_cell.length_c   1.000
_cell.angle_alpha   90.00
_cell.angle_beta   90.00
_cell.angle_gamma   90.00
#
_symmetry.space_group_name_H-M   'P 1'
#
loop_
_entity.id
_entity.type
_entity.pdbx_description
1 polymer ?
#
loop_
_entity_poly.entity_id
_entity_poly.type
_entity_poly.pdbx_seq_one_letter_code
_entity_poly.pdbx_strand_id
1 'polypeptide(L)'
;AAGAPLWVIFVAALCVNLRFLVFGVHLREYLRFLPRGKRIWLGYFMGDMTYVLFIRRFPHPAETERQRRAQLSYLWGGNCWNWLSWQSLNMLGIFLGAALPARWGLEYAGTLALLAVTCSLITSRVRALAALLAGATAVLAMGLPYRLGIVVAIAVAVLAAVWLERWVESTRQPEQDHG
;
A
#
# COMPACT_ATOMS: atom_id res chain seq x y z
N ALA A 1 9.95 -12.33 -21.55
CA ALA A 1 9.20 -11.35 -20.74
C ALA A 1 7.78 -11.22 -21.31
N ALA A 2 6.77 -10.96 -20.48
CA ALA A 2 5.34 -10.78 -20.81
C ALA A 2 4.57 -12.03 -21.31
N GLY A 3 4.00 -12.78 -20.37
CA GLY A 3 3.02 -13.84 -20.66
C GLY A 3 1.89 -13.92 -19.63
N ALA A 4 1.74 -12.92 -18.76
CA ALA A 4 0.59 -12.84 -17.86
C ALA A 4 -0.56 -12.11 -18.57
N PRO A 5 -1.81 -12.55 -18.45
CA PRO A 5 -2.94 -11.83 -19.02
C PRO A 5 -2.98 -10.41 -18.45
N LEU A 6 -3.03 -9.38 -19.31
CA LEU A 6 -3.04 -7.98 -18.87
C LEU A 6 -4.12 -7.70 -17.82
N TRP A 7 -5.30 -8.33 -17.95
CA TRP A 7 -6.42 -8.16 -17.02
C TRP A 7 -6.10 -8.57 -15.58
N VAL A 8 -5.27 -9.60 -15.39
CA VAL A 8 -4.82 -10.06 -14.07
C VAL A 8 -4.00 -8.99 -13.39
N ILE A 9 -3.04 -8.42 -14.12
CA ILE A 9 -2.15 -7.36 -13.62
C ILE A 9 -3.01 -6.16 -13.23
N PHE A 10 -4.01 -5.82 -14.05
CA PHE A 10 -4.97 -4.76 -13.73
C PHE A 10 -5.75 -5.04 -12.44
N VAL A 11 -6.26 -6.26 -12.24
CA VAL A 11 -7.02 -6.60 -11.03
C VAL A 11 -6.12 -6.54 -9.78
N ALA A 12 -4.93 -7.13 -9.83
CA ALA A 12 -3.98 -7.07 -8.72
C ALA A 12 -3.58 -5.62 -8.40
N ALA A 13 -3.29 -4.82 -9.45
CA ALA A 13 -3.00 -3.40 -9.29
C ALA A 13 -4.19 -2.65 -8.69
N LEU A 14 -5.42 -2.90 -9.16
CA LEU A 14 -6.63 -2.26 -8.64
C LEU A 14 -6.84 -2.59 -7.15
N CYS A 15 -6.69 -3.86 -6.76
CA CYS A 15 -6.81 -4.28 -5.37
C CYS A 15 -5.81 -3.57 -4.46
N VAL A 16 -4.54 -3.49 -4.85
CA VAL A 16 -3.50 -2.79 -4.07
C VAL A 16 -3.77 -1.28 -4.02
N ASN A 17 -4.29 -0.70 -5.10
CA ASN A 17 -4.60 0.73 -5.19
C ASN A 17 -5.94 1.11 -4.54
N LEU A 18 -6.77 0.14 -4.15
CA LEU A 18 -8.07 0.40 -3.50
C LEU A 18 -7.92 1.26 -2.23
N ARG A 19 -6.77 1.20 -1.56
CA ARG A 19 -6.42 2.09 -0.43
C ARG A 19 -6.61 3.57 -0.78
N PHE A 20 -6.22 3.98 -1.98
CA PHE A 20 -6.35 5.36 -2.43
C PHE A 20 -7.80 5.75 -2.69
N LEU A 21 -8.64 4.79 -3.11
CA LEU A 21 -10.08 5.00 -3.24
C LEU A 21 -10.71 5.25 -1.86
N VAL A 22 -10.37 4.42 -0.86
CA VAL A 22 -10.84 4.58 0.52
C VAL A 22 -10.40 5.94 1.09
N PHE A 23 -9.13 6.30 0.92
CA PHE A 23 -8.62 7.61 1.34
C PHE A 23 -9.33 8.75 0.62
N GLY A 24 -9.63 8.62 -0.68
CA GLY A 24 -10.35 9.63 -1.46
C GLY A 24 -11.79 9.83 -1.00
N VAL A 25 -12.47 8.76 -0.59
CA VAL A 25 -13.80 8.83 0.03
C VAL A 25 -13.72 9.51 1.39
N HIS A 26 -12.75 9.14 2.24
CA HIS A 26 -12.57 9.76 3.56
C HIS A 26 -12.22 11.26 3.45
N LEU A 27 -11.27 11.63 2.59
CA LEU A 27 -10.89 13.03 2.38
C LEU A 27 -11.97 13.87 1.69
N ARG A 28 -13.05 13.25 1.19
CA ARG A 28 -14.17 13.99 0.62
C ARG A 28 -14.77 14.98 1.59
N GLU A 29 -14.89 14.60 2.85
CA GLU A 29 -15.49 15.45 3.88
C GLU A 29 -14.59 16.64 4.19
N TYR A 30 -13.28 16.44 4.18
CA TYR A 30 -12.27 17.48 4.39
C TYR A 30 -12.14 18.44 3.20
N LEU A 31 -12.24 17.95 1.97
CA LEU A 31 -11.96 18.74 0.76
C LEU A 31 -13.20 19.20 -0.02
N ARG A 32 -14.41 19.00 0.51
CA ARG A 32 -15.68 19.31 -0.19
C ARG A 32 -15.77 20.77 -0.64
N PHE A 33 -15.11 21.68 0.07
CA PHE A 33 -15.11 23.11 -0.21
C PHE A 33 -14.19 23.54 -1.38
N LEU A 34 -13.35 22.64 -1.92
CA LEU A 34 -12.44 22.95 -3.04
C LEU A 34 -13.08 22.67 -4.42
N PRO A 35 -12.71 23.44 -5.47
CA PRO A 35 -13.07 23.13 -6.84
C PRO A 35 -12.45 21.78 -7.27
N ARG A 36 -13.18 21.05 -8.13
CA ARG A 36 -12.86 19.66 -8.53
C ARG A 36 -11.42 19.47 -9.01
N GLY A 37 -10.87 20.41 -9.78
CA GLY A 37 -9.50 20.33 -10.29
C GLY A 37 -8.44 20.32 -9.19
N LYS A 38 -8.52 21.21 -8.20
CA LYS A 38 -7.58 21.24 -7.07
C LYS A 38 -7.70 19.98 -6.21
N ARG A 39 -8.91 19.44 -6.07
CA ARG A 39 -9.17 18.23 -5.31
C ARG A 39 -8.57 16.99 -5.96
N ILE A 40 -8.62 16.89 -7.29
CA ILE A 40 -7.97 15.81 -8.05
C ILE A 40 -6.44 15.93 -7.91
N TRP A 41 -5.88 17.12 -8.09
CA TRP A 41 -4.44 17.35 -7.93
C TRP A 41 -3.94 17.01 -6.52
N LEU A 42 -4.67 17.42 -5.48
CA LEU A 42 -4.30 17.12 -4.10
C LEU A 42 -4.37 15.62 -3.80
N GLY A 43 -5.40 14.95 -4.34
CA GLY A 43 -5.57 13.50 -4.19
C GLY A 43 -4.51 12.71 -4.94
N TYR A 44 -4.08 13.18 -6.11
CA TYR A 44 -3.05 12.52 -6.92
C TYR A 44 -1.69 12.47 -6.22
N PHE A 45 -1.29 13.57 -5.57
CA PHE A 45 -0.04 13.60 -4.80
C PHE A 45 -0.14 12.99 -3.40
N MET A 46 -1.34 12.57 -2.99
CA MET A 46 -1.55 12.07 -1.63
C MET A 46 -0.95 10.69 -1.43
N GLY A 47 0.17 10.66 -0.71
CA GLY A 47 0.77 9.43 -0.19
C GLY A 47 0.02 8.90 1.04
N ASP A 48 0.18 7.60 1.29
CA ASP A 48 -0.28 6.91 2.49
C ASP A 48 0.28 7.52 3.77
N MET A 49 1.57 7.82 3.80
CA MET A 49 2.18 8.44 4.98
C MET A 49 1.67 9.87 5.22
N THR A 50 1.49 10.65 4.15
CA THR A 50 0.93 12.01 4.22
C THR A 50 -0.51 11.99 4.74
N TYR A 51 -1.33 11.04 4.27
CA TYR A 51 -2.69 10.84 4.74
C TYR A 51 -2.74 10.50 6.24
N VAL A 52 -1.95 9.54 6.70
CA VAL A 52 -1.94 9.11 8.11
C VAL A 52 -1.51 10.26 9.03
N LEU A 53 -0.46 11.00 8.65
CA LEU A 53 0.00 12.16 9.42
C LEU A 53 -1.05 13.27 9.44
N PHE A 54 -1.76 13.50 8.31
CA PHE A 54 -2.83 14.47 8.23
C PHE A 54 -4.00 14.14 9.16
N ILE A 55 -4.53 12.92 9.11
CA ILE A 55 -5.66 12.51 9.97
C ILE A 55 -5.26 12.47 11.45
N ARG A 56 -4.03 12.08 11.78
CA ARG A 56 -3.52 12.16 13.17
C ARG A 56 -3.43 13.59 13.67
N ARG A 57 -3.06 14.55 12.80
CA ARG A 57 -2.94 15.96 13.17
C ARG A 57 -4.29 16.68 13.19
N PHE A 58 -5.23 16.28 12.34
CA PHE A 58 -6.56 16.87 12.18
C PHE A 58 -7.66 15.79 12.20
N PRO A 59 -8.09 15.35 13.39
CA PRO A 59 -9.12 14.32 13.53
C PRO A 59 -10.50 14.76 13.03
N HIS A 60 -10.79 16.06 13.09
CA HIS A 60 -12.09 16.62 12.70
C HIS A 60 -11.97 17.53 11.46
N PRO A 61 -12.98 17.54 10.57
CA PRO A 61 -13.02 18.43 9.42
C PRO A 61 -13.08 19.90 9.86
N ALA A 62 -12.44 20.80 9.10
CA ALA A 62 -12.34 22.21 9.47
C ALA A 62 -13.68 22.96 9.30
N GLU A 63 -14.13 23.59 10.37
CA GLU A 63 -15.35 24.40 10.40
C GLU A 63 -15.08 25.84 9.94
N THR A 64 -13.93 26.41 10.32
CA THR A 64 -13.56 27.81 10.03
C THR A 64 -12.61 27.93 8.83
N GLU A 65 -12.71 29.01 8.05
CA GLU A 65 -11.81 29.26 6.90
C GLU A 65 -10.32 29.26 7.24
N ARG A 66 -9.95 29.76 8.43
CA ARG A 66 -8.55 29.77 8.89
C ARG A 66 -8.03 28.35 9.12
N GLN A 67 -8.85 27.45 9.66
CA GLN A 67 -8.51 26.04 9.83
C GLN A 67 -8.42 25.33 8.48
N ARG A 68 -9.32 25.63 7.54
CA ARG A 68 -9.29 25.09 6.17
C ARG A 68 -7.98 25.43 5.46
N ARG A 69 -7.51 26.69 5.57
CA ARG A 69 -6.22 27.11 5.02
C ARG A 69 -5.03 26.39 5.67
N ALA A 70 -5.05 26.21 6.99
CA ALA A 70 -4.00 25.51 7.72
C ALA A 70 -3.95 24.00 7.38
N GLN A 71 -5.10 23.34 7.24
CA GLN A 71 -5.19 21.95 6.80
C GLN A 71 -4.65 21.79 5.36
N LEU A 72 -5.02 22.72 4.47
CA LEU A 72 -4.58 22.68 3.07
C LEU A 72 -3.07 22.93 2.93
N SER A 73 -2.50 23.86 3.69
CA SER A 73 -1.05 24.11 3.67
C SER A 73 -0.26 22.94 4.25
N TYR A 74 -0.76 22.29 5.31
CA TYR A 74 -0.15 21.09 5.86
C TYR A 74 -0.17 19.92 4.85
N LEU A 75 -1.31 19.70 4.18
CA LEU A 75 -1.43 18.68 3.14
C LEU A 75 -0.47 18.94 1.98
N TRP A 76 -0.41 20.17 1.46
CA TRP A 76 0.52 20.53 0.39
C TRP A 76 1.97 20.35 0.81
N GLY A 77 2.35 20.80 2.01
CA GLY A 77 3.70 20.63 2.54
C GLY A 77 4.09 19.16 2.63
N GLY A 78 3.21 18.32 3.18
CA GLY A 78 3.44 16.87 3.29
C GLY A 78 3.53 16.18 1.92
N ASN A 79 2.66 16.56 0.97
CA ASN A 79 2.66 16.01 -0.39
C ASN A 79 3.92 16.40 -1.15
N CYS A 80 4.32 17.67 -1.12
CA CYS A 80 5.56 18.12 -1.76
C CYS A 80 6.78 17.44 -1.15
N TRP A 81 6.84 17.33 0.18
CA TRP A 81 7.95 16.65 0.85
C TRP A 81 8.02 15.16 0.48
N ASN A 82 6.88 14.47 0.50
CA ASN A 82 6.80 13.06 0.12
C ASN A 82 7.24 12.86 -1.34
N TRP A 83 6.73 13.69 -2.26
CA TRP A 83 7.08 13.61 -3.67
C TRP A 83 8.56 13.89 -3.92
N LEU A 84 9.12 14.95 -3.33
CA LEU A 84 10.55 15.25 -3.44
C LEU A 84 11.41 14.13 -2.87
N SER A 85 11.09 13.64 -1.67
CA SER A 85 11.81 12.52 -1.04
C SER A 85 11.79 11.28 -1.93
N TRP A 86 10.62 10.96 -2.51
CA TRP A 86 10.46 9.86 -3.46
C TRP A 86 11.39 10.05 -4.66
N GLN A 87 11.27 11.19 -5.35
CA GLN A 87 12.03 11.46 -6.57
C GLN A 87 13.53 11.42 -6.29
N SER A 88 14.00 12.06 -5.22
CA SER A 88 15.40 12.05 -4.82
C SER A 88 15.93 10.65 -4.58
N LEU A 89 15.18 9.78 -3.86
CA LEU A 89 15.60 8.39 -3.65
C LEU A 89 15.64 7.57 -4.94
N ASN A 90 14.69 7.80 -5.86
CA ASN A 90 14.68 7.08 -7.15
C ASN A 90 15.85 7.52 -8.03
N MET A 91 16.10 8.82 -8.13
CA MET A 91 17.26 9.33 -8.85
C MET A 91 18.56 8.81 -8.23
N LEU A 92 18.68 8.87 -6.89
CA LEU A 92 19.84 8.32 -6.18
C LEU A 92 20.03 6.84 -6.50
N GLY A 93 18.97 6.02 -6.43
CA GLY A 93 19.03 4.60 -6.76
C GLY A 93 19.47 4.32 -8.20
N ILE A 94 18.99 5.10 -9.18
CA ILE A 94 19.38 4.98 -10.59
C ILE A 94 20.87 5.33 -10.77
N PHE A 95 21.33 6.46 -10.23
CA PHE A 95 22.72 6.89 -10.37
C PHE A 95 23.68 5.96 -9.62
N LEU A 96 23.33 5.55 -8.40
CA LEU A 96 24.13 4.61 -7.61
C LEU A 96 24.19 3.24 -8.29
N GLY A 97 23.07 2.77 -8.86
CA GLY A 97 23.01 1.53 -9.63
C GLY A 97 23.86 1.58 -10.90
N ALA A 98 23.94 2.72 -11.58
CA ALA A 98 24.77 2.92 -12.77
C ALA A 98 26.28 3.05 -12.46
N ALA A 99 26.63 3.56 -11.27
CA ALA A 99 28.02 3.73 -10.84
C ALA A 99 28.65 2.43 -10.31
N LEU A 100 27.83 1.42 -9.96
CA LEU A 100 28.31 0.18 -9.35
C LEU A 100 28.63 -0.89 -10.43
N PRO A 101 29.74 -1.63 -10.29
CA PRO A 101 30.11 -2.66 -11.25
C PRO A 101 29.17 -3.88 -11.19
N ALA A 102 28.79 -4.41 -12.35
CA ALA A 102 27.86 -5.54 -12.49
C ALA A 102 28.28 -6.83 -11.73
N ARG A 103 29.56 -6.97 -11.39
CA ARG A 103 30.10 -8.12 -10.63
C ARG A 103 29.59 -8.22 -9.18
N TRP A 104 28.94 -7.17 -8.65
CA TRP A 104 28.41 -7.14 -7.27
C TRP A 104 27.03 -7.80 -7.13
N GLY A 105 26.46 -8.38 -8.19
CA GLY A 105 25.19 -9.11 -8.11
C GLY A 105 24.00 -8.23 -7.76
N LEU A 106 24.04 -6.93 -8.10
CA LEU A 106 22.97 -5.96 -7.82
C LEU A 106 21.63 -6.34 -8.45
N GLU A 107 21.63 -7.23 -9.44
CA GLU A 107 20.43 -7.83 -10.03
C GLU A 107 19.51 -8.48 -8.98
N TYR A 108 20.05 -8.98 -7.87
CA TYR A 108 19.26 -9.54 -6.76
C TYR A 108 19.03 -8.57 -5.60
N ALA A 109 19.72 -7.42 -5.58
CA ALA A 109 19.61 -6.46 -4.48
C ALA A 109 18.18 -5.92 -4.33
N GLY A 110 17.50 -5.66 -5.45
CA GLY A 110 16.09 -5.26 -5.44
C GLY A 110 15.17 -6.34 -4.86
N THR A 111 15.37 -7.60 -5.24
CA THR A 111 14.60 -8.73 -4.72
C THR A 111 14.84 -8.94 -3.22
N LEU A 112 16.10 -8.85 -2.77
CA LEU A 112 16.44 -8.96 -1.34
C LEU A 112 15.91 -7.77 -0.53
N ALA A 113 15.92 -6.56 -1.09
CA ALA A 113 15.33 -5.39 -0.44
C ALA A 113 13.81 -5.53 -0.29
N LEU A 114 13.11 -6.00 -1.33
CA LEU A 114 11.67 -6.28 -1.26
C LEU A 114 11.37 -7.39 -0.23
N LEU A 115 12.21 -8.42 -0.18
CA LEU A 115 12.09 -9.48 0.81
C LEU A 115 12.29 -8.94 2.24
N ALA A 116 13.32 -8.12 2.46
CA ALA A 116 13.61 -7.50 3.75
C ALA A 116 12.47 -6.58 4.21
N VAL A 117 11.91 -5.77 3.31
CA VAL A 117 10.73 -4.93 3.60
C VAL A 117 9.52 -5.80 3.92
N THR A 118 9.29 -6.87 3.16
CA THR A 118 8.19 -7.81 3.44
C THR A 118 8.34 -8.43 4.82
N CYS A 119 9.53 -8.89 5.18
CA CYS A 119 9.83 -9.41 6.51
C CYS A 119 9.56 -8.37 7.61
N SER A 120 9.93 -7.10 7.38
CA SER A 120 9.65 -6.00 8.31
C SER A 120 8.14 -5.73 8.48
N LEU A 121 7.35 -5.92 7.43
CA LEU A 121 5.89 -5.74 7.46
C LEU A 121 5.15 -6.89 8.14
N ILE A 122 5.76 -8.07 8.28
CA ILE A 122 5.20 -9.23 8.99
C ILE A 122 5.28 -8.98 10.51
N THR A 123 4.32 -8.19 10.99
CA THR A 123 4.24 -7.78 12.40
C THR A 123 3.29 -8.65 13.23
N SER A 124 2.58 -9.60 12.63
CA SER A 124 1.63 -10.48 13.33
C SER A 124 1.71 -11.92 12.82
N ARG A 125 1.34 -12.89 13.68
CA ARG A 125 1.28 -14.33 13.32
C ARG A 125 0.36 -14.57 12.12
N VAL A 126 -0.75 -13.82 12.03
CA VAL A 126 -1.69 -13.88 10.90
C VAL A 126 -1.04 -13.41 9.60
N ARG A 127 -0.30 -12.29 9.63
CA ARG A 127 0.46 -11.80 8.46
C ARG A 127 1.57 -12.76 8.05
N ALA A 128 2.22 -13.41 9.02
CA ALA A 128 3.25 -14.42 8.75
C ALA A 128 2.68 -15.65 8.05
N LEU A 129 1.55 -16.18 8.55
CA LEU A 129 0.85 -17.32 7.94
C LEU A 129 0.36 -16.98 6.54
N ALA A 130 -0.21 -15.79 6.33
CA ALA A 130 -0.64 -15.34 5.01
C ALA A 130 0.54 -15.24 4.03
N ALA A 131 1.69 -14.70 4.46
CA ALA A 131 2.90 -14.62 3.63
C ALA A 131 3.47 -16.01 3.28
N LEU A 132 3.47 -16.94 4.24
CA LEU A 132 3.90 -18.32 4.02
C LEU A 132 2.97 -19.06 3.04
N LEU A 133 1.64 -18.92 3.21
CA LEU A 133 0.66 -19.51 2.31
C LEU A 133 0.77 -18.92 0.89
N ALA A 134 0.96 -17.61 0.78
CA ALA A 134 1.20 -16.94 -0.49
C ALA A 134 2.47 -17.48 -1.18
N GLY A 135 3.57 -17.60 -0.43
CA GLY A 135 4.84 -18.14 -0.93
C GLY A 135 4.73 -19.59 -1.35
N ALA A 136 4.13 -20.45 -0.53
CA ALA A 136 3.91 -21.86 -0.82
C ALA A 136 3.01 -22.03 -2.07
N THR A 137 1.92 -21.27 -2.16
CA THR A 137 1.03 -21.30 -3.33
C THR A 137 1.74 -20.82 -4.59
N ALA A 138 2.58 -19.78 -4.48
CA ALA A 138 3.37 -19.28 -5.61
C ALA A 138 4.38 -20.33 -6.11
N VAL A 139 5.02 -21.08 -5.20
CA VAL A 139 5.95 -22.17 -5.54
C VAL A 139 5.22 -23.34 -6.17
N LEU A 140 4.10 -23.77 -5.59
CA LEU A 140 3.30 -24.89 -6.11
C LEU A 140 2.68 -24.57 -7.47
N ALA A 141 2.31 -23.30 -7.71
CA ALA A 141 1.74 -22.86 -8.97
C ALA A 141 2.79 -22.40 -10.00
N MET A 142 4.09 -22.62 -9.75
CA MET A 142 5.15 -22.36 -10.74
C MET A 142 5.01 -23.19 -12.02
N GLY A 143 4.32 -24.34 -11.95
CA GLY A 143 4.07 -25.20 -13.11
C GLY A 143 2.95 -24.71 -14.04
N LEU A 144 2.17 -23.69 -13.66
CA LEU A 144 1.09 -23.21 -14.51
C LEU A 144 1.61 -22.28 -15.62
N PRO A 145 1.22 -22.51 -16.90
CA PRO A 145 1.50 -21.57 -17.97
C PRO A 145 0.85 -20.21 -17.66
N TYR A 146 1.45 -19.12 -18.15
CA TYR A 146 0.98 -17.73 -18.04
C TYR A 146 1.15 -17.02 -16.67
N ARG A 147 1.98 -17.51 -15.75
CA ARG A 147 2.16 -16.92 -14.39
C ARG A 147 0.83 -16.76 -13.62
N LEU A 148 -0.18 -17.57 -13.96
CA LEU A 148 -1.44 -17.67 -13.20
C LEU A 148 -1.20 -17.98 -11.72
N GLY A 149 -0.09 -18.64 -11.42
CA GLY A 149 0.33 -18.91 -10.04
C GLY A 149 0.47 -17.67 -9.16
N ILE A 150 0.81 -16.50 -9.70
CA ILE A 150 0.86 -15.26 -8.91
C ILE A 150 -0.56 -14.82 -8.51
N VAL A 151 -1.52 -14.96 -9.42
CA VAL A 151 -2.93 -14.57 -9.20
C VAL A 151 -3.59 -15.50 -8.20
N VAL A 152 -3.38 -16.80 -8.41
CA VAL A 152 -3.86 -17.84 -7.52
C VAL A 152 -3.20 -17.65 -6.15
N ALA A 153 -1.90 -17.36 -6.08
CA ALA A 153 -1.23 -17.05 -4.83
C ALA A 153 -1.82 -15.82 -4.13
N ILE A 154 -2.09 -14.72 -4.85
CA ILE A 154 -2.73 -13.53 -4.27
C ILE A 154 -4.15 -13.86 -3.80
N ALA A 155 -4.96 -14.54 -4.62
CA ALA A 155 -6.33 -14.89 -4.29
C ALA A 155 -6.40 -15.82 -3.07
N VAL A 156 -5.59 -16.89 -3.04
CA VAL A 156 -5.46 -17.80 -1.90
C VAL A 156 -4.96 -17.06 -0.67
N ALA A 157 -3.96 -16.18 -0.81
CA ALA A 157 -3.44 -15.40 0.32
C ALA A 157 -4.50 -14.46 0.91
N VAL A 158 -5.26 -13.74 0.08
CA VAL A 158 -6.33 -12.86 0.51
C VAL A 158 -7.47 -13.66 1.15
N LEU A 159 -7.90 -14.75 0.51
CA LEU A 159 -8.97 -15.61 1.05
C LEU A 159 -8.55 -16.24 2.38
N ALA A 160 -7.32 -16.75 2.48
CA ALA A 160 -6.77 -17.31 3.70
C ALA A 160 -6.63 -16.25 4.80
N ALA A 161 -6.16 -15.04 4.47
CA ALA A 161 -6.07 -13.93 5.42
C ALA A 161 -7.44 -13.53 5.96
N VAL A 162 -8.43 -13.33 5.09
CA VAL A 162 -9.81 -12.99 5.48
C VAL A 162 -10.46 -14.10 6.30
N TRP A 163 -10.24 -15.36 5.93
CA TRP A 163 -10.78 -16.50 6.66
C TRP A 163 -10.13 -16.61 8.06
N LEU A 164 -8.81 -16.46 8.14
CA LEU A 164 -8.08 -16.49 9.41
C LEU A 164 -8.45 -15.32 10.32
N GLU A 165 -8.63 -14.10 9.78
CA GLU A 165 -9.13 -12.95 10.53
C GLU A 165 -10.52 -13.23 11.12
N ARG A 166 -11.45 -13.78 10.33
CA ARG A 166 -12.79 -14.16 10.81
C ARG A 166 -12.75 -15.22 11.92
N TRP A 167 -11.85 -16.20 11.82
CA TRP A 167 -11.68 -17.22 12.86
C TRP A 167 -11.11 -16.65 14.15
N VAL A 168 -10.16 -15.72 14.06
CA VAL A 168 -9.57 -15.03 15.23
C VAL A 168 -10.58 -14.08 15.88
N GLU A 169 -11.40 -13.38 15.10
CA GLU A 169 -12.49 -12.53 15.61
C GLU A 169 -13.55 -13.38 16.34
N SER A 170 -13.95 -14.51 15.74
CA SER A 170 -14.93 -15.45 16.31
C SER A 170 -14.47 -16.09 17.62
N THR A 171 -13.16 -16.25 17.83
CA THR A 171 -12.60 -16.82 19.08
C THR A 171 -12.37 -15.78 20.17
N ARG A 172 -12.40 -14.47 19.84
CA ARG A 172 -12.29 -13.38 20.82
C ARG A 172 -13.62 -12.90 21.40
N GLN A 173 -14.75 -13.34 20.85
CA GLN A 173 -16.08 -12.91 21.29
C GLN A 173 -16.80 -13.67 22.43
N PRO A 174 -16.20 -14.53 23.29
CA PRO A 174 -16.95 -15.07 24.43
C PRO A 174 -17.14 -14.12 25.63
N GLU A 175 -16.45 -12.98 25.71
CA GLU A 175 -16.23 -12.32 27.02
C GLU A 175 -16.68 -10.85 27.13
N GLN A 176 -17.63 -10.39 26.29
CA GLN A 176 -18.22 -9.04 26.42
C GLN A 176 -19.75 -9.02 26.56
N ASP A 177 -20.39 -10.14 26.89
CA ASP A 177 -21.85 -10.20 27.12
C ASP A 177 -22.26 -10.35 28.59
N HIS A 178 -21.31 -10.32 29.54
CA HIS A 178 -21.59 -10.36 30.98
C HIS A 178 -20.77 -9.29 31.73
N GLY A 179 -21.37 -8.11 31.92
CA GLY A 179 -20.87 -7.03 32.77
C GLY A 179 -21.89 -5.92 32.93
#